data_AF-H1VMN5-F1
#
_entry.id   AF-H1VMN5-F1
#
_cell.length_a   1.000
_cell.length_b   1.000
_cell.length_c   1.000
_cell.angle_alpha   90.00
_cell.angle_beta   90.00
_cell.angle_gamma   90.00
#
_symmetry.space_group_name_H-M   'P 1'
#
loop_
_entity.id
_entity.type
_entity.pdbx_description
1 polymer ?
#
loop_
_entity_poly.entity_id
_entity_poly.type
_entity_poly.pdbx_seq_one_letter_code
_entity_poly.pdbx_strand_id
1 'polypeptide(L)'
;MPSIGRALLFAAAAMPLVNFVGAQHIVVDGETVDANEATVAPAAEEFPEADIPEQAVQLTDAVLANLTQLELDNISLFAFADSQAAAEKRAEPNNKCKTFPGDALYPNELVWKVFDLLTGGALIKTVPLGAACYAGEHYDAEKCQYLLDNWSNSDT
;
A
#
# COMPACT_ATOMS: atom_id res chain seq x y z
N MET A 1 5.09 26.77 -61.19
CA MET A 1 5.59 25.89 -60.11
C MET A 1 6.45 26.71 -59.17
N PRO A 2 5.96 26.98 -57.96
CA PRO A 2 6.80 26.95 -56.77
C PRO A 2 6.26 25.90 -55.78
N SER A 3 7.17 25.09 -55.27
CA SER A 3 6.94 24.02 -54.29
C SER A 3 6.78 24.64 -52.90
N ILE A 4 5.62 24.45 -52.27
CA ILE A 4 5.38 24.82 -50.87
C ILE A 4 5.88 23.67 -50.00
N GLY A 5 7.04 23.84 -49.38
CA GLY A 5 7.58 22.92 -48.40
C GLY A 5 6.67 22.87 -47.16
N ARG A 6 6.11 21.70 -46.86
CA ARG A 6 5.39 21.44 -45.60
C ARG A 6 6.40 21.44 -44.46
N ALA A 7 6.37 22.49 -43.64
CA ALA A 7 7.07 22.51 -42.37
C ALA A 7 6.42 21.46 -41.45
N LEU A 8 7.17 20.40 -41.13
CA LEU A 8 6.82 19.44 -40.09
C LEU A 8 7.09 20.10 -38.73
N LEU A 9 6.02 20.53 -38.06
CA LEU A 9 6.06 20.88 -36.65
C LEU A 9 6.25 19.59 -35.84
N PHE A 10 7.46 19.38 -35.32
CA PHE A 10 7.70 18.37 -34.29
C PHE A 10 7.04 18.85 -33.00
N ALA A 11 5.84 18.37 -32.73
CA ALA A 11 5.27 18.45 -31.38
C ALA A 11 6.13 17.55 -30.48
N ALA A 12 7.02 18.14 -29.69
CA ALA A 12 7.64 17.45 -28.58
C ALA A 12 6.54 17.13 -27.57
N ALA A 13 5.96 15.93 -27.67
CA ALA A 13 5.19 15.36 -26.58
C ALA A 13 6.17 15.18 -25.42
N ALA A 14 6.14 16.11 -24.47
CA ALA A 14 6.69 15.87 -23.15
C ALA A 14 5.85 14.72 -22.55
N MET A 15 6.32 13.49 -22.73
CA MET A 15 5.80 12.36 -21.97
C MET A 15 6.01 12.72 -20.49
N PRO A 16 4.97 12.67 -19.64
CA PRO A 16 5.20 12.79 -18.21
C PRO A 16 6.19 11.69 -17.84
N LEU A 17 7.27 12.08 -17.16
CA LEU A 17 8.25 11.17 -16.57
C LEU A 17 7.47 10.14 -15.77
N VAL A 18 7.42 8.92 -16.30
CA VAL A 18 6.87 7.79 -15.56
C VAL A 18 7.94 7.43 -14.55
N ASN A 19 7.90 8.09 -13.38
CA ASN A 19 8.75 7.77 -12.24
C ASN A 19 8.29 6.42 -11.65
N PHE A 20 8.64 5.32 -12.32
CA PHE A 20 8.39 3.95 -11.85
C PHE A 20 9.46 3.48 -10.85
N VAL A 21 9.87 4.37 -9.93
CA VAL A 21 10.49 4.03 -8.63
C VAL A 21 10.16 5.19 -7.67
N GLY A 22 8.87 5.43 -7.43
CA GLY A 22 8.45 6.49 -6.51
C GLY A 22 8.50 5.98 -5.07
N ALA A 23 9.49 6.42 -4.29
CA ALA A 23 9.39 6.42 -2.84
C ALA A 23 8.11 7.14 -2.40
N GLN A 24 7.63 6.82 -1.20
CA GLN A 24 6.57 7.55 -0.54
C GLN A 24 7.21 8.73 0.18
N HIS A 25 6.67 9.94 0.04
CA HIS A 25 7.22 11.15 0.67
C HIS A 25 6.16 11.89 1.48
N ILE A 26 6.64 12.72 2.39
CA ILE A 26 5.87 13.76 3.09
C ILE A 26 6.59 15.10 3.00
N VAL A 27 5.89 16.18 3.34
CA VAL A 27 6.41 17.55 3.41
C VAL A 27 6.50 18.00 4.87
N VAL A 28 7.72 18.28 5.33
CA VAL A 28 7.99 18.81 6.68
C VAL A 28 8.74 20.12 6.53
N ASP A 29 8.23 21.20 7.11
CA ASP A 29 8.82 22.55 7.02
C ASP A 29 9.10 23.03 5.57
N GLY A 30 8.30 22.55 4.61
CA GLY A 30 8.44 22.88 3.19
C GLY A 30 9.48 22.04 2.43
N GLU A 31 10.10 21.05 3.08
CA GLU A 31 11.03 20.11 2.46
C GLU A 31 10.38 18.73 2.25
N THR A 32 10.60 18.14 1.07
CA THR A 32 10.17 16.79 0.75
C THR A 32 11.13 15.78 1.37
N VAL A 33 10.64 14.93 2.25
CA VAL A 33 11.41 13.88 2.92
C VAL A 33 10.75 12.51 2.71
N ASP A 34 11.55 11.45 2.79
CA ASP A 34 11.04 10.08 2.69
C ASP A 34 10.05 9.79 3.82
N ALA A 35 8.92 9.17 3.49
CA ALA A 35 7.96 8.65 4.44
C ALA A 35 8.45 7.29 4.97
N ASN A 36 9.02 7.30 6.16
CA ASN A 36 9.59 6.13 6.82
C ASN A 36 9.29 6.14 8.32
N GLU A 37 9.84 5.16 9.04
CA GLU A 37 9.66 4.96 10.48
C GLU A 37 9.98 6.21 11.31
N ALA A 38 10.95 7.02 10.88
CA ALA A 38 11.40 8.20 11.62
C ALA A 38 10.59 9.46 11.31
N THR A 39 9.92 9.51 10.15
CA THR A 39 9.27 10.73 9.65
C THR A 39 7.74 10.66 9.71
N VAL A 40 7.16 9.46 9.68
CA VAL A 40 5.70 9.25 9.72
C VAL A 40 5.20 9.02 11.16
N ALA A 41 6.09 9.01 12.16
CA ALA A 41 5.74 8.71 13.54
C ALA A 41 5.06 9.89 14.29
N PRO A 42 4.04 9.62 15.14
CA PRO A 42 3.35 8.35 15.29
C PRO A 42 2.44 8.06 14.10
N ALA A 43 2.68 6.94 13.43
CA ALA A 43 1.98 6.52 12.22
C ALA A 43 0.63 5.84 12.54
N ALA A 44 0.40 5.50 13.81
CA ALA A 44 -0.81 4.88 14.33
C ALA A 44 -1.09 5.43 15.74
N GLU A 45 -2.33 5.31 16.19
CA GLU A 45 -2.78 5.78 17.50
C GLU A 45 -2.89 4.61 18.49
N GLU A 46 -2.45 4.83 19.74
CA GLU A 46 -2.68 3.89 20.83
C GLU A 46 -4.12 4.03 21.34
N PHE A 47 -4.86 2.93 21.31
CA PHE A 47 -6.21 2.81 21.81
C PHE A 47 -6.24 1.80 22.99
N PRO A 48 -5.87 2.23 24.21
CA PRO A 48 -5.73 1.34 25.36
C PRO A 48 -7.05 0.72 25.84
N GLU A 49 -8.19 1.23 25.34
CA GLU A 49 -9.54 0.77 25.63
C GLU A 49 -10.02 -0.33 24.67
N ALA A 50 -9.15 -0.82 23.78
CA ALA A 50 -9.48 -1.91 22.86
C ALA A 50 -9.95 -3.18 23.59
N ASP A 51 -11.02 -3.80 23.08
CA ASP A 51 -11.58 -5.04 23.63
C ASP A 51 -10.60 -6.23 23.57
N ILE A 52 -9.65 -6.19 22.63
CA ILE A 52 -8.57 -7.17 22.50
C ILE A 52 -7.20 -6.47 22.41
N PRO A 53 -6.14 -7.03 23.03
CA PRO A 53 -4.80 -6.43 23.03
C PRO A 53 -4.24 -6.18 21.63
N GLU A 54 -4.58 -7.04 20.67
CA GLU A 54 -4.12 -6.95 19.28
C GLU A 54 -4.71 -5.75 18.53
N GLN A 55 -5.73 -5.09 19.09
CA GLN A 55 -6.34 -3.88 18.53
C GLN A 55 -5.96 -2.61 19.30
N ALA A 56 -4.99 -2.68 20.21
CA ALA A 56 -4.55 -1.52 20.99
C ALA A 56 -3.81 -0.47 20.14
N VAL A 57 -3.48 -0.76 18.88
CA VAL A 57 -2.88 0.18 17.93
C VAL A 57 -3.75 0.24 16.69
N GLN A 58 -4.22 1.43 16.33
CA GLN A 58 -5.18 1.60 15.25
C GLN A 58 -4.81 2.76 14.32
N LEU A 59 -5.10 2.59 13.04
CA LEU A 59 -5.15 3.70 12.09
C LEU A 59 -6.45 4.48 12.34
N THR A 60 -6.37 5.80 12.56
CA THR A 60 -7.53 6.66 12.84
C THR A 60 -7.68 7.78 11.83
N ASP A 61 -8.86 8.40 11.76
CA ASP A 61 -9.10 9.58 10.93
C ASP A 61 -8.17 10.75 11.27
N ALA A 62 -7.79 10.89 12.55
CA ALA A 62 -6.87 11.93 13.02
C ALA A 62 -5.47 11.74 12.43
N VAL A 63 -4.97 10.50 12.42
CA VAL A 63 -3.70 10.13 11.77
C VAL A 63 -3.77 10.44 10.28
N LEU A 64 -4.83 10.01 9.58
CA LEU A 64 -4.99 10.28 8.15
C LEU A 64 -5.09 11.77 7.83
N ALA A 65 -5.76 12.55 8.68
CA ALA A 65 -5.85 14.01 8.53
C ALA A 65 -4.48 14.68 8.71
N ASN A 66 -3.65 14.21 9.65
CA ASN A 66 -2.29 14.71 9.82
C ASN A 66 -1.41 14.38 8.61
N LEU A 67 -1.44 13.14 8.12
CA LEU A 67 -0.67 12.73 6.94
C LEU A 67 -1.14 13.41 5.65
N THR A 68 -2.42 13.76 5.57
CA THR A 68 -2.95 14.59 4.48
C THR A 68 -2.35 16.01 4.53
N GLN A 69 -2.21 16.60 5.72
CA GLN A 69 -1.55 17.91 5.88
C GLN A 69 -0.06 17.87 5.55
N LEU A 70 0.58 16.72 5.77
CA LEU A 70 1.96 16.46 5.40
C LEU A 70 2.12 16.03 3.93
N GLU A 71 1.06 16.11 3.11
CA GLU A 71 1.08 15.77 1.69
C GLU A 71 1.64 14.37 1.39
N LEU A 72 1.30 13.37 2.22
CA LEU A 72 1.74 12.00 2.00
C LEU A 72 1.35 11.51 0.59
N ASP A 73 2.33 10.99 -0.13
CA ASP A 73 2.11 10.39 -1.45
C ASP A 73 1.01 9.30 -1.40
N ASN A 74 0.10 9.33 -2.36
CA ASN A 74 -1.00 8.35 -2.44
C ASN A 74 -1.85 8.21 -1.16
N ILE A 75 -1.93 9.23 -0.28
CA ILE A 75 -2.75 9.22 0.95
C ILE A 75 -4.18 8.73 0.72
N SER A 76 -4.74 8.97 -0.47
CA SER A 76 -6.07 8.48 -0.88
C SER A 76 -6.22 6.95 -0.87
N LEU A 77 -5.13 6.17 -0.83
CA LEU A 77 -5.18 4.71 -0.73
C LEU A 77 -5.59 4.23 0.66
N PHE A 78 -5.45 5.06 1.69
CA PHE A 78 -5.70 4.71 3.09
C PHE A 78 -7.05 5.22 3.63
N ALA A 79 -7.84 5.89 2.79
CA ALA A 79 -9.08 6.54 3.22
C ALA A 79 -10.16 5.53 3.65
N PHE A 80 -10.85 5.83 4.76
CA PHE A 80 -11.97 5.03 5.25
C PHE A 80 -13.21 5.14 4.35
N ALA A 81 -14.11 4.18 4.50
CA ALA A 81 -15.24 3.95 3.60
C ALA A 81 -16.30 5.07 3.59
N ASP A 82 -16.33 5.93 4.59
CA ASP A 82 -17.24 7.08 4.70
C ASP A 82 -16.62 8.40 4.16
N SER A 83 -15.34 8.39 3.83
CA SER A 83 -14.67 9.55 3.23
C SER A 83 -15.16 9.86 1.81
N GLN A 84 -15.14 11.14 1.43
CA GLN A 84 -15.44 11.56 0.04
C GLN A 84 -14.48 10.92 -0.97
N ALA A 85 -13.19 10.83 -0.65
CA ALA A 85 -12.20 10.18 -1.51
C ALA A 85 -12.55 8.70 -1.80
N ALA A 86 -13.06 7.97 -0.81
CA ALA A 86 -13.53 6.60 -1.01
C ALA A 86 -14.84 6.54 -1.81
N ALA A 87 -15.73 7.52 -1.67
CA ALA A 87 -16.94 7.63 -2.49
C ALA A 87 -16.60 7.87 -3.96
N GLU A 88 -15.67 8.78 -4.25
CA GLU A 88 -15.21 9.08 -5.62
C GLU A 88 -14.55 7.86 -6.28
N LYS A 89 -13.63 7.17 -5.58
CA LYS A 89 -13.00 5.93 -6.10
C LYS A 89 -14.01 4.83 -6.43
N ARG A 90 -15.10 4.72 -5.66
CA ARG A 90 -16.18 3.73 -5.92
C ARG A 90 -17.13 4.18 -7.02
N ALA A 91 -17.31 5.49 -7.19
CA ALA A 91 -18.15 6.07 -8.22
C ALA A 91 -17.47 6.09 -9.61
N GLU A 92 -16.16 5.83 -9.67
CA GLU A 92 -15.36 5.79 -10.89
C GLU A 92 -15.93 4.77 -11.91
N PRO A 93 -16.60 5.23 -12.99
CA PRO A 93 -17.46 4.38 -13.83
C PRO A 93 -16.68 3.31 -14.62
N ASN A 94 -15.37 3.48 -14.74
CA ASN A 94 -14.47 2.60 -15.48
C ASN A 94 -13.73 1.57 -14.60
N ASN A 95 -13.81 1.67 -13.27
CA ASN A 95 -13.12 0.76 -12.34
C ASN A 95 -14.09 -0.20 -11.65
N LYS A 96 -14.63 -1.14 -12.43
CA LYS A 96 -15.59 -2.16 -11.94
C LYS A 96 -14.91 -3.35 -11.22
N CYS A 97 -13.59 -3.45 -11.27
CA CYS A 97 -12.82 -4.58 -10.75
C CYS A 97 -11.85 -4.12 -9.65
N LYS A 98 -11.63 -4.99 -8.66
CA LYS A 98 -10.53 -4.83 -7.70
C LYS A 98 -9.20 -5.22 -8.36
N THR A 99 -8.13 -4.54 -7.98
CA THR A 99 -6.77 -4.85 -8.45
C THR A 99 -6.19 -6.03 -7.69
N PHE A 100 -5.25 -6.74 -8.29
CA PHE A 100 -4.54 -7.88 -7.70
C PHE A 100 -3.04 -7.80 -7.99
N PRO A 101 -2.18 -8.57 -7.27
CA PRO A 101 -0.74 -8.55 -7.49
C PRO A 101 -0.37 -8.75 -8.97
N GLY A 102 0.39 -7.80 -9.53
CA GLY A 102 0.77 -7.78 -10.94
C GLY A 102 0.01 -6.75 -11.80
N ASP A 103 -1.12 -6.22 -11.32
CA ASP A 103 -1.82 -5.13 -11.99
C ASP A 103 -1.07 -3.80 -11.86
N ALA A 104 -1.20 -2.93 -12.87
CA ALA A 104 -0.57 -1.61 -12.87
C ALA A 104 -1.00 -0.70 -11.71
N LEU A 105 -2.23 -0.91 -11.19
CA LEU A 105 -2.80 -0.15 -10.07
C LEU A 105 -2.65 -0.90 -8.72
N TYR A 106 -1.96 -2.04 -8.70
CA TYR A 106 -1.65 -2.71 -7.44
C TYR A 106 -0.59 -1.90 -6.67
N PRO A 107 -0.76 -1.65 -5.36
CA PRO A 107 0.22 -0.90 -4.58
C PRO A 107 1.61 -1.56 -4.63
N ASN A 108 2.64 -0.75 -4.85
CA ASN A 108 4.03 -1.23 -4.83
C ASN A 108 4.51 -1.48 -3.38
N GLU A 109 5.71 -2.05 -3.23
CA GLU A 109 6.25 -2.43 -1.92
C GLU A 109 6.42 -1.24 -0.96
N LEU A 110 6.70 -0.04 -1.47
CA LEU A 110 6.87 1.17 -0.64
C LEU A 110 5.53 1.64 -0.07
N VAL A 111 4.45 1.57 -0.84
CA VAL A 111 3.10 1.85 -0.34
C VAL A 111 2.71 0.84 0.75
N TRP A 112 2.99 -0.45 0.53
CA TRP A 112 2.75 -1.48 1.55
C TRP A 112 3.59 -1.28 2.79
N LYS A 113 4.85 -0.83 2.65
CA LYS A 113 5.71 -0.48 3.78
C LYS A 113 5.13 0.66 4.61
N VAL A 114 4.66 1.74 3.96
CA VAL A 114 3.98 2.83 4.68
C VAL A 114 2.72 2.31 5.37
N PHE A 115 1.93 1.47 4.71
CA PHE A 115 0.74 0.88 5.33
C PHE A 115 1.07 0.05 6.58
N ASP A 116 2.19 -0.68 6.57
CA ASP A 116 2.67 -1.41 7.74
C ASP A 116 2.96 -0.45 8.91
N LEU A 117 3.59 0.69 8.64
CA LEU A 117 3.78 1.76 9.66
C LEU A 117 2.44 2.28 10.19
N LEU A 118 1.48 2.52 9.29
CA LEU A 118 0.15 3.02 9.65
C LEU A 118 -0.68 2.06 10.51
N THR A 119 -0.29 0.79 10.53
CA THR A 119 -0.93 -0.26 11.35
C THR A 119 -0.07 -0.68 12.55
N GLY A 120 1.01 0.06 12.84
CA GLY A 120 1.91 -0.26 13.95
C GLY A 120 2.73 -1.53 13.74
N GLY A 121 2.99 -1.93 12.49
CA GLY A 121 3.74 -3.14 12.16
C GLY A 121 2.88 -4.41 12.08
N ALA A 122 1.55 -4.27 11.95
CA ALA A 122 0.62 -5.39 11.95
C ALA A 122 0.40 -6.02 10.56
N LEU A 123 1.01 -5.48 9.49
CA LEU A 123 0.79 -5.98 8.14
C LEU A 123 1.60 -7.26 7.89
N ILE A 124 0.89 -8.36 7.65
CA ILE A 124 1.51 -9.67 7.40
C ILE A 124 1.55 -9.94 5.89
N LYS A 125 2.75 -10.08 5.33
CA LYS A 125 2.93 -10.66 3.98
C LYS A 125 2.75 -12.18 4.06
N THR A 126 1.57 -12.65 3.70
CA THR A 126 1.15 -14.04 3.90
C THR A 126 2.11 -15.05 3.29
N VAL A 127 2.57 -15.98 4.13
CA VAL A 127 3.17 -17.25 3.71
C VAL A 127 2.13 -18.34 3.94
N PRO A 128 1.75 -19.13 2.92
CA PRO A 128 0.78 -20.21 3.09
C PRO A 128 1.25 -21.20 4.17
N LEU A 129 0.33 -21.65 5.04
CA LEU A 129 0.65 -22.63 6.09
C LEU A 129 1.32 -23.89 5.51
N GLY A 130 0.78 -24.40 4.40
CA GLY A 130 1.31 -25.56 3.69
C GLY A 130 2.65 -25.34 2.97
N ALA A 131 3.23 -24.14 2.97
CA ALA A 131 4.54 -23.89 2.36
C ALA A 131 5.65 -24.79 2.95
N ALA A 132 5.49 -25.23 4.21
CA ALA A 132 6.36 -26.22 4.85
C ALA A 132 6.46 -27.56 4.09
N CYS A 133 5.43 -27.94 3.33
CA CYS A 133 5.35 -29.23 2.64
C CYS A 133 5.95 -29.24 1.22
N TYR A 134 6.36 -28.09 0.69
CA TYR A 134 6.85 -27.96 -0.67
C TYR A 134 8.31 -27.50 -0.69
N ALA A 135 9.09 -27.98 -1.66
CA ALA A 135 10.47 -27.55 -1.83
C ALA A 135 10.55 -26.03 -2.04
N GLY A 136 11.35 -25.34 -1.22
CA GLY A 136 11.49 -23.89 -1.24
C GLY A 136 12.13 -23.37 0.04
N GLU A 137 12.16 -22.04 0.19
CA GLU A 137 12.73 -21.35 1.36
C GLU A 137 12.07 -21.75 2.67
N HIS A 138 10.78 -22.07 2.64
CA HIS A 138 9.99 -22.39 3.84
C HIS A 138 9.80 -23.90 4.08
N TYR A 139 10.48 -24.76 3.30
CA TYR A 139 10.36 -26.21 3.47
C TYR A 139 10.81 -26.65 4.86
N ASP A 140 9.97 -27.44 5.53
CA ASP A 140 10.24 -28.03 6.83
C ASP A 140 9.47 -29.35 6.94
N ALA A 141 10.22 -30.46 6.95
CA ALA A 141 9.65 -31.80 6.97
C ALA A 141 8.86 -32.10 8.25
N GLU A 142 9.35 -31.63 9.40
CA GLU A 142 8.71 -31.87 10.70
C GLU A 142 7.43 -31.06 10.81
N LYS A 143 7.49 -29.78 10.43
CA LYS A 143 6.30 -28.91 10.38
C LYS A 143 5.28 -29.41 9.36
N CYS A 144 5.72 -29.91 8.21
CA CYS A 144 4.81 -30.52 7.24
C CYS A 144 4.08 -31.73 7.84
N GLN A 145 4.80 -32.65 8.50
CA GLN A 145 4.18 -33.82 9.12
C GLN A 145 3.18 -33.40 10.20
N TYR A 146 3.53 -32.43 11.05
CA TYR A 146 2.62 -31.86 12.04
C TYR A 146 1.33 -31.30 11.42
N LEU A 147 1.46 -30.53 10.34
CA LEU A 147 0.32 -29.96 9.62
C LEU A 147 -0.57 -31.02 9.00
N LEU A 148 0.02 -32.09 8.44
CA LEU A 148 -0.74 -33.21 7.87
C LEU A 148 -1.52 -33.97 8.93
N ASP A 149 -0.90 -34.20 10.10
CA ASP A 149 -1.53 -34.91 11.22
C ASP A 149 -2.69 -34.10 11.84
N ASN A 150 -2.69 -32.77 11.68
CA ASN A 150 -3.66 -31.86 12.30
C ASN A 150 -4.49 -31.04 11.29
N TRP A 151 -4.45 -31.34 9.99
CA TRP A 151 -5.04 -30.50 8.95
C TRP A 151 -6.54 -30.20 9.16
N SER A 152 -7.28 -31.14 9.75
CA SER A 152 -8.71 -31.00 10.03
C SER A 152 -9.03 -30.48 11.43
N ASN A 153 -8.04 -30.06 12.20
CA ASN A 153 -8.21 -29.48 13.53
C ASN A 153 -8.12 -27.94 13.46
N SER A 154 -9.20 -27.26 13.88
CA SER A 154 -9.32 -25.80 13.82
C SER A 154 -8.44 -25.04 14.80
N ASP A 155 -7.91 -25.73 15.81
CA ASP A 155 -7.10 -25.13 16.87
C ASP A 155 -5.60 -25.19 16.56
N THR A 156 -5.26 -25.63 15.33
CA THR A 156 -3.89 -25.81 14.82
C THR A 156 -3.51 -24.79 13.77
#